data_AF-A0A7C6D0G2-F1
#
_entry.id   AF-A0A7C6D0G2-F1
#
_cell.length_a   1.000
_cell.length_b   1.000
_cell.length_c   1.000
_cell.angle_alpha   90.00
_cell.angle_beta   90.00
_cell.angle_gamma   90.00
#
_symmetry.space_group_name_H-M   'P 1'
#
loop_
_entity.id
_entity.type
_entity.pdbx_description
1 polymer ?
#
loop_
_entity_poly.entity_id
_entity_poly.type
_entity_poly.pdbx_seq_one_letter_code
_entity_poly.pdbx_strand_id
1 'polypeptide(L)'
;MSENIATSNYASSNYAWERTQPDKVWLSSGFRVMLIKMGIDKAGSVNQLGREMGYRSRVHPGWSVRQILVGKQPFPMDRLKALADFLDYPLEEILRHRTTPSSVTQESTRRALEANGMPFYMS
;
A
#
# COMPACT_ATOMS: atom_id res chain seq x y z
N MET A 1 -14.05 -22.92 51.48
CA MET A 1 -14.93 -23.27 50.35
C MET A 1 -15.67 -22.00 49.94
N SER A 2 -15.72 -21.49 48.72
CA SER A 2 -15.02 -21.67 47.45
C SER A 2 -15.40 -20.42 46.61
N GLU A 3 -14.58 -20.09 45.62
CA GLU A 3 -14.59 -18.86 44.79
C GLU A 3 -15.88 -18.55 44.00
N ASN A 4 -16.04 -17.28 43.60
CA ASN A 4 -16.22 -16.80 42.21
C ASN A 4 -16.43 -15.27 42.21
N ILE A 5 -15.41 -14.44 41.98
CA ILE A 5 -14.85 -13.93 40.70
C ILE A 5 -15.83 -13.09 39.87
N ALA A 6 -15.52 -11.79 39.80
CA ALA A 6 -15.48 -10.85 38.65
C ALA A 6 -16.62 -10.91 37.61
N THR A 7 -17.15 -9.83 37.03
CA THR A 7 -16.54 -8.57 36.61
C THR A 7 -17.71 -7.74 36.05
N SER A 8 -17.92 -6.51 36.51
CA SER A 8 -18.80 -5.57 35.84
C SER A 8 -18.01 -4.30 35.58
N ASN A 9 -17.66 -4.09 34.32
CA ASN A 9 -17.36 -2.80 33.69
C ASN A 9 -17.02 -3.06 32.21
N TYR A 10 -18.02 -3.53 31.44
CA TYR A 10 -17.99 -3.49 29.98
C TYR A 10 -18.83 -2.30 29.50
N ALA A 11 -18.31 -1.10 29.72
CA ALA A 11 -18.78 0.10 29.04
C ALA A 11 -17.59 1.02 28.78
N SER A 12 -17.33 1.25 27.48
CA SER A 12 -16.24 2.01 26.85
C SER A 12 -15.13 1.09 26.31
N SER A 13 -14.90 0.93 25.01
CA SER A 13 -15.02 1.91 23.92
C SER A 13 -15.33 1.24 22.57
N ASN A 14 -16.53 1.45 22.07
CA ASN A 14 -16.88 1.22 20.66
C ASN A 14 -16.30 2.32 19.73
N TYR A 15 -15.11 2.86 20.02
CA TYR A 15 -14.58 4.06 19.34
C TYR A 15 -13.15 3.93 18.80
N ALA A 16 -12.52 2.75 18.84
CA ALA A 16 -11.11 2.60 18.44
C ALA A 16 -10.89 2.22 16.96
N TRP A 17 -11.86 1.58 16.30
CA TRP A 17 -11.68 1.04 14.93
C TRP A 17 -12.35 1.88 13.84
N GLU A 18 -13.23 2.82 14.20
CA GLU A 18 -13.90 3.74 13.25
C GLU A 18 -13.05 4.95 12.81
N ARG A 19 -11.94 5.24 13.50
CA ARG A 19 -10.96 6.30 13.11
C ARG A 19 -9.80 5.81 12.24
N THR A 20 -9.74 4.52 11.93
CA THR A 20 -8.60 3.89 11.24
C THR A 20 -8.99 3.28 9.89
N GLN A 21 -9.81 3.96 9.10
CA GLN A 21 -9.74 3.76 7.65
C GLN A 21 -8.57 4.60 7.16
N PRO A 22 -7.38 4.03 6.88
CA PRO A 22 -6.32 4.81 6.28
C PRO A 22 -6.85 5.39 4.97
N ASP A 23 -6.72 6.71 4.79
CA ASP A 23 -7.03 7.38 3.54
C ASP A 23 -6.43 6.57 2.38
N LYS A 24 -7.26 6.23 1.40
CA LYS A 24 -6.83 5.46 0.23
C LYS A 24 -6.40 6.43 -0.86
N VAL A 25 -5.21 6.22 -1.38
CA VAL A 25 -4.57 7.11 -2.36
C VAL A 25 -4.39 6.40 -3.69
N TRP A 26 -5.05 6.92 -4.72
CA TRP A 26 -4.77 6.57 -6.10
C TRP A 26 -3.70 7.50 -6.67
N LEU A 27 -2.67 6.91 -7.27
CA LEU A 27 -1.63 7.63 -8.00
C LEU A 27 -1.76 7.33 -9.50
N SER A 28 -1.44 8.32 -10.33
CA SER A 28 -1.40 8.15 -11.79
C SER A 28 -0.55 6.94 -12.19
N SER A 29 -0.95 6.20 -13.23
CA SER A 29 -0.30 4.92 -13.58
C SER A 29 1.20 5.05 -13.83
N GLY A 30 1.64 6.11 -14.54
CA GLY A 30 3.06 6.36 -14.79
C GLY A 30 3.86 6.53 -13.50
N PHE A 31 3.42 7.46 -12.64
CA PHE A 31 4.11 7.74 -11.38
C PHE A 31 4.06 6.56 -10.42
N ARG A 32 2.90 5.88 -10.30
CA ARG A 32 2.72 4.71 -9.44
C ARG A 32 3.70 3.59 -9.79
N VAL A 33 3.79 3.25 -11.07
CA VAL A 33 4.68 2.18 -11.53
C VAL A 33 6.13 2.56 -11.28
N MET A 34 6.53 3.78 -11.62
CA MET A 34 7.88 4.29 -11.36
C MET A 34 8.23 4.24 -9.87
N LEU A 35 7.37 4.76 -8.99
CA LEU A 35 7.60 4.79 -7.54
C LEU A 35 7.75 3.38 -6.96
N ILE A 36 6.88 2.44 -7.35
CA ILE A 36 6.99 1.05 -6.90
C ILE A 36 8.23 0.38 -7.47
N LYS A 37 8.61 0.65 -8.72
CA LYS A 37 9.86 0.16 -9.31
C LYS A 37 11.07 0.61 -8.50
N MET A 38 11.16 1.90 -8.17
CA MET A 38 12.22 2.43 -7.30
C MET A 38 12.27 1.68 -5.96
N GLY A 39 11.10 1.41 -5.36
CA GLY A 39 10.99 0.61 -4.14
C GLY A 39 11.49 -0.82 -4.31
N ILE A 40 11.13 -1.49 -5.40
CA ILE A 40 11.55 -2.86 -5.71
C ILE A 40 13.06 -2.91 -5.92
N ASP A 41 13.60 -1.94 -6.68
CA ASP A 41 15.03 -1.86 -6.98
C ASP A 41 15.83 -1.62 -5.69
N LYS A 42 15.39 -0.71 -4.81
CA LYS A 42 16.04 -0.45 -3.51
C LYS A 42 15.93 -1.64 -2.55
N ALA A 43 14.79 -2.32 -2.51
CA ALA A 43 14.55 -3.46 -1.63
C ALA A 43 15.12 -4.80 -2.18
N GLY A 44 15.48 -4.87 -3.46
CA GLY A 44 15.94 -6.06 -4.15
C GLY A 44 14.83 -7.05 -4.57
N SER A 45 13.60 -6.91 -4.07
CA SER A 45 12.45 -7.70 -4.54
C SER A 45 11.11 -7.08 -4.12
N VAL A 46 10.02 -7.46 -4.82
CA VAL A 46 8.65 -7.06 -4.45
C VAL A 46 8.24 -7.57 -3.06
N ASN A 47 8.76 -8.73 -2.64
CA ASN A 47 8.47 -9.29 -1.33
C ASN A 47 9.17 -8.51 -0.21
N GLN A 48 10.44 -8.14 -0.42
CA GLN A 48 11.15 -7.32 0.54
C GLN A 48 10.52 -5.93 0.62
N LEU A 49 10.17 -5.31 -0.52
CA LEU A 49 9.43 -4.04 -0.53
C LEU A 49 8.12 -4.14 0.27
N GLY A 50 7.39 -5.25 0.13
CA GLY A 50 6.19 -5.50 0.94
C GLY A 50 6.46 -5.47 2.44
N ARG A 51 7.60 -6.03 2.89
CA ARG A 51 8.00 -5.98 4.31
C ARG A 51 8.37 -4.56 4.76
N GLU A 52 9.09 -3.81 3.93
CA GLU A 52 9.45 -2.40 4.21
C GLU A 52 8.20 -1.52 4.33
N MET A 53 7.20 -1.75 3.46
CA MET A 53 5.88 -1.12 3.56
C MET A 53 5.05 -1.64 4.76
N GLY A 54 5.59 -2.57 5.55
CA GLY A 54 4.99 -3.11 6.77
C GLY A 54 3.88 -4.16 6.54
N TYR A 55 3.79 -4.76 5.36
CA TYR A 55 2.93 -5.92 5.13
C TYR A 55 3.53 -7.16 5.80
N ARG A 56 2.75 -7.78 6.70
CA ARG A 56 3.22 -8.87 7.59
C ARG A 56 2.82 -10.28 7.15
N SER A 57 2.29 -10.45 5.92
CA SER A 57 1.94 -11.78 5.41
C SER A 57 3.16 -12.69 5.45
N ARG A 58 3.01 -13.86 6.08
CA ARG A 58 4.07 -14.88 6.13
C ARG A 58 4.26 -15.60 4.80
N VAL A 59 3.21 -15.61 3.97
CA VAL A 59 3.16 -16.38 2.72
C VAL A 59 3.49 -15.50 1.51
N HIS A 60 2.87 -14.32 1.40
CA HIS A 60 3.03 -13.43 0.24
C HIS A 60 3.08 -11.95 0.63
N PRO A 61 4.19 -11.46 1.23
CA PRO A 61 4.30 -10.06 1.66
C PRO A 61 4.24 -9.06 0.49
N GLY A 62 4.65 -9.44 -0.72
CA GLY A 62 4.57 -8.61 -1.92
C GLY A 62 3.21 -8.57 -2.62
N TRP A 63 2.20 -9.32 -2.15
CA TRP A 63 0.92 -9.43 -2.86
C TRP A 63 0.19 -8.09 -3.00
N SER A 64 0.05 -7.35 -1.89
CA SER A 64 -0.58 -6.03 -1.90
C SER A 64 0.18 -5.04 -2.77
N VAL A 65 1.52 -5.07 -2.73
CA VAL A 65 2.37 -4.26 -3.62
C VAL A 65 2.07 -4.56 -5.08
N ARG A 66 1.96 -5.85 -5.45
CA ARG A 66 1.58 -6.25 -6.82
C ARG A 66 0.20 -5.72 -7.20
N GLN A 67 -0.81 -5.83 -6.33
CA GLN A 67 -2.15 -5.31 -6.61
C GLN A 67 -2.16 -3.80 -6.82
N ILE A 68 -1.37 -3.06 -6.05
CA ILE A 68 -1.22 -1.61 -6.22
C ILE A 68 -0.49 -1.32 -7.54
N LEU A 69 0.62 -2.01 -7.81
CA LEU A 69 1.41 -1.86 -9.05
C LEU A 69 0.51 -1.96 -10.29
N VAL A 70 -0.29 -3.03 -10.38
CA VAL A 70 -1.18 -3.28 -11.52
C VAL A 70 -2.49 -2.48 -11.47
N GLY A 71 -2.61 -1.51 -10.55
CA GLY A 71 -3.75 -0.58 -10.50
C GLY A 71 -5.07 -1.22 -10.04
N LYS A 72 -5.03 -2.40 -9.39
CA LYS A 72 -6.21 -3.06 -8.81
C LYS A 72 -6.58 -2.50 -7.44
N GLN A 73 -5.63 -1.91 -6.73
CA GLN A 73 -5.83 -1.34 -5.41
C GLN A 73 -5.13 0.03 -5.28
N PRO A 74 -5.72 0.97 -4.50
CA PRO A 74 -5.01 2.17 -4.08
C PRO A 74 -3.98 1.84 -2.99
N PHE A 75 -3.06 2.77 -2.73
CA PHE A 75 -2.24 2.72 -1.52
C PHE A 75 -3.09 3.06 -0.31
N PRO A 76 -3.02 2.28 0.78
CA PRO A 76 -3.34 2.79 2.11
C PRO A 76 -2.30 3.87 2.51
N MET A 77 -2.75 4.99 3.08
CA MET A 77 -1.88 6.14 3.41
C MET A 77 -0.69 5.78 4.32
N ASP A 78 -0.88 4.90 5.30
CA ASP A 78 0.19 4.41 6.18
C ASP A 78 1.29 3.67 5.40
N ARG A 79 0.89 2.90 4.38
CA ARG A 79 1.82 2.18 3.50
C ARG A 79 2.52 3.09 2.51
N LEU A 80 1.83 4.14 2.05
CA LEU A 80 2.43 5.16 1.19
C LEU A 80 3.47 5.97 1.95
N LYS A 81 3.21 6.32 3.22
CA LYS A 81 4.18 6.95 4.12
C LYS A 81 5.41 6.07 4.33
N ALA A 82 5.21 4.80 4.68
CA ALA A 82 6.31 3.86 4.85
C ALA A 82 7.16 3.73 3.57
N LEU A 83 6.53 3.71 2.38
CA LEU A 83 7.25 3.71 1.11
C LEU A 83 8.03 5.01 0.86
N ALA A 84 7.41 6.17 1.16
CA ALA A 84 8.03 7.48 1.03
C ALA A 84 9.28 7.59 1.91
N ASP A 85 9.16 7.22 3.19
CA ASP A 85 10.26 7.18 4.15
C ASP A 85 11.34 6.20 3.70
N PHE A 86 10.96 4.98 3.29
CA PHE A 86 11.91 3.98 2.81
C PHE A 86 12.69 4.44 1.58
N LEU A 87 12.09 5.27 0.71
CA LEU A 87 12.73 5.80 -0.48
C LEU A 87 13.47 7.13 -0.25
N ASP A 88 13.37 7.72 0.95
CA ASP A 88 13.81 9.09 1.23
C ASP A 88 13.15 10.10 0.25
N TYR A 89 11.89 9.84 -0.14
CA TYR A 89 11.14 10.63 -1.13
C TYR A 89 10.04 11.43 -0.43
N PRO A 90 9.94 12.77 -0.61
CA PRO A 90 8.94 13.58 0.09
C PRO A 90 7.50 13.12 -0.19
N LEU A 91 6.72 12.88 0.87
CA LEU A 91 5.34 12.43 0.74
C LEU A 91 4.48 13.45 -0.01
N GLU A 92 4.69 14.74 0.23
CA GLU A 92 3.96 15.83 -0.40
C GLU A 92 4.13 15.83 -1.91
N GLU A 93 5.33 15.50 -2.41
CA GLU A 93 5.60 15.36 -3.84
C GLU A 93 4.88 14.16 -4.44
N ILE A 94 4.92 13.01 -3.76
CA ILE A 94 4.15 11.82 -4.16
C ILE A 94 2.65 12.16 -4.25
N LEU A 95 2.14 12.90 -3.27
CA LEU A 95 0.73 13.27 -3.19
C LEU A 95 0.28 14.27 -4.26
N ARG A 96 1.20 14.94 -4.97
CA ARG A 96 0.87 15.77 -6.16
C ARG A 96 0.46 14.92 -7.37
N HIS A 97 0.84 13.65 -7.39
CA HIS A 97 0.47 12.71 -8.45
C HIS A 97 -0.84 11.95 -8.17
N ARG A 98 -1.60 12.41 -7.16
CA ARG A 98 -2.92 11.87 -6.84
C ARG A 98 -3.87 12.00 -8.02
N THR A 99 -4.72 10.99 -8.18
CA THR A 99 -5.71 10.93 -9.25
C THR A 99 -7.00 10.25 -8.77
N THR A 100 -8.00 10.20 -9.64
CA THR A 100 -9.24 9.44 -9.39
C THR A 100 -9.10 7.99 -9.86
N PRO A 101 -9.81 7.03 -9.23
CA PRO A 101 -9.75 5.62 -9.63
C PRO A 101 -10.04 5.40 -11.12
N SER A 102 -10.99 6.14 -11.69
CA SER A 102 -11.39 6.06 -13.11
C SER A 102 -10.27 6.40 -14.10
N SER A 103 -9.22 7.11 -13.67
CA SER A 103 -8.06 7.47 -14.49
C SER A 103 -7.00 6.36 -14.53
N VAL A 104 -7.11 5.36 -13.65
CA VAL A 104 -6.24 4.18 -13.63
C VAL A 104 -6.93 3.07 -14.43
N THR A 105 -6.54 2.93 -15.69
CA THR A 105 -7.09 1.92 -16.60
C THR A 105 -6.08 0.79 -16.83
N GLN A 106 -6.56 -0.33 -17.36
CA GLN A 106 -5.67 -1.43 -17.78
C GLN A 106 -4.67 -0.95 -18.84
N GLU A 107 -5.13 -0.17 -19.83
CA GLU A 107 -4.27 0.35 -20.89
C GLU A 107 -3.24 1.37 -20.37
N SER A 108 -3.63 2.30 -19.50
CA SER A 108 -2.67 3.25 -18.92
C SER A 108 -1.64 2.56 -18.02
N THR A 109 -2.06 1.50 -17.31
CA THR A 109 -1.18 0.67 -16.50
C THR A 109 -0.22 -0.16 -17.36
N ARG A 110 -0.71 -0.77 -18.46
CA ARG A 110 0.12 -1.51 -19.43
C ARG A 110 1.24 -0.64 -19.99
N ARG A 111 0.89 0.54 -20.53
CA ARG A 111 1.88 1.48 -21.07
C ARG A 111 2.90 1.91 -20.02
N ALA A 112 2.47 2.16 -18.79
CA ALA A 112 3.36 2.54 -17.71
C ALA A 112 4.34 1.40 -17.34
N LEU A 113 3.87 0.16 -17.29
CA LEU A 113 4.72 -1.02 -17.04
C LEU A 113 5.73 -1.23 -18.17
N GLU A 114 5.32 -1.09 -19.43
CA GLU A 114 6.22 -1.17 -20.59
C GLU A 114 7.31 -0.11 -20.55
N ALA A 115 6.93 1.15 -20.31
CA ALA A 115 7.86 2.28 -20.21
C ALA A 115 8.89 2.13 -19.08
N ASN A 116 8.58 1.31 -18.07
CA ASN A 116 9.45 1.04 -16.92
C ASN A 116 10.17 -0.31 -17.00
N GLY A 117 10.06 -1.03 -18.13
CA GLY A 117 10.70 -2.34 -18.30
C GLY A 117 10.09 -3.45 -17.44
N MET A 118 8.82 -3.34 -17.07
CA MET A 118 8.09 -4.25 -16.19
C MET A 118 6.88 -4.97 -16.83
N PRO A 119 6.86 -5.30 -18.14
CA PRO A 119 5.66 -5.85 -18.79
C PRO A 119 5.22 -7.20 -18.21
N PHE A 120 6.13 -7.96 -17.60
CA PHE A 120 5.86 -9.27 -17.00
C PHE A 120 4.87 -9.24 -15.82
N TYR A 121 4.58 -8.07 -15.24
CA TYR A 121 3.55 -7.91 -14.22
C TYR A 121 2.11 -7.83 -14.77
N MET A 122 1.92 -7.76 -16.09
CA MET A 122 0.58 -7.79 -16.72
C MET A 122 -0.08 -9.17 -16.73
N SER A 123 0.63 -10.21 -16.28
CA SER A 123 0.19 -11.61 -16.24
C SER A 123 -0.87 -11.92 -15.18
#